data_AF-A0A9E4GP21-F1
#
_entry.id   AF-A0A9E4GP21-F1
#
_cell.length_a   1.000
_cell.length_b   1.000
_cell.length_c   1.000
_cell.angle_alpha   90.00
_cell.angle_beta   90.00
_cell.angle_gamma   90.00
#
_symmetry.space_group_name_H-M   'P 1'
#
loop_
_entity.id
_entity.type
_entity.pdbx_description
1 polymer ?
#
loop_
_entity_poly.entity_id
_entity_poly.type
_entity_poly.pdbx_seq_one_letter_code
_entity_poly.pdbx_strand_id
1 'polypeptide(L)'
;MRGWHQQFADQGLVVIGNHYPEFNFERDIHAVREAVQRLDVPYSVLQDNGRETWNAYNNRFWPALYLIDKQGRIRYRHFGEGRYEQTEQAIRDLLRETWDGAASPASALPPGLNPTDILKVRSGPGVGYEIIGLISPGEVYRRHGEQDGWHRIRHQGREGYVSGDYVTLSG
;
A
#
# COMPACT_ATOMS: atom_id res chain seq x y z
N MET A 1 19.90 2.72 -3.42
CA MET A 1 18.46 2.79 -3.74
C MET A 1 18.13 3.67 -4.94
N ARG A 2 18.40 4.99 -4.95
CA ARG A 2 18.08 5.86 -6.13
C ARG A 2 18.70 5.34 -7.44
N GLY A 3 19.99 4.99 -7.41
CA GLY A 3 20.68 4.43 -8.58
C GLY A 3 20.04 3.15 -9.12
N TRP A 4 19.71 2.18 -8.25
CA TRP A 4 19.02 0.96 -8.68
C TRP A 4 17.62 1.22 -9.22
N HIS A 5 16.86 2.14 -8.63
CA HIS A 5 15.56 2.53 -9.18
C HIS A 5 15.72 3.08 -10.60
N GLN A 6 16.61 4.07 -10.80
CA GLN A 6 16.86 4.65 -12.12
C GLN A 6 17.34 3.61 -13.14
N GLN A 7 18.19 2.67 -12.71
CA GLN A 7 18.79 1.68 -13.60
C GLN A 7 17.83 0.56 -14.01
N PHE A 8 16.94 0.14 -13.11
CA PHE A 8 16.16 -1.09 -13.27
C PHE A 8 14.63 -0.89 -13.27
N ALA A 9 14.11 0.33 -13.09
CA ALA A 9 12.67 0.60 -13.12
C ALA A 9 12.02 0.07 -14.41
N ASP A 10 12.61 0.38 -15.57
CA ASP A 10 12.11 -0.05 -16.89
C ASP A 10 12.26 -1.56 -17.12
N GLN A 11 13.02 -2.26 -16.27
CA GLN A 11 13.19 -3.71 -16.31
C GLN A 11 12.23 -4.43 -15.35
N GLY A 12 11.42 -3.68 -14.60
CA GLY A 12 10.43 -4.20 -13.66
C GLY A 12 10.82 -4.11 -12.19
N LEU A 13 11.91 -3.43 -11.83
CA LEU A 13 12.22 -3.17 -10.42
C LEU A 13 11.30 -2.08 -9.86
N VAL A 14 10.50 -2.45 -8.86
CA VAL A 14 9.77 -1.48 -8.04
C VAL A 14 10.50 -1.31 -6.71
N VAL A 15 10.70 -0.05 -6.32
CA VAL A 15 11.28 0.30 -5.02
C VAL A 15 10.20 0.95 -4.17
N ILE A 16 10.09 0.53 -2.92
CA ILE A 16 9.21 1.14 -1.91
C ILE A 16 10.06 1.40 -0.66
N GLY A 17 10.12 2.66 -0.22
CA GLY A 17 10.75 3.03 1.05
C GLY A 17 9.74 2.91 2.19
N ASN A 18 9.99 2.03 3.16
CA ASN A 18 9.21 2.02 4.41
C ASN A 18 9.89 2.92 5.44
N HIS A 19 9.39 4.14 5.60
CA HIS A 19 9.87 5.09 6.60
C HIS A 19 9.27 4.74 7.96
N TYR A 20 10.00 3.94 8.74
CA TYR A 20 9.71 3.75 10.16
C TYR A 20 10.52 4.79 10.97
N PRO A 21 9.88 5.68 11.74
CA PRO A 21 10.55 6.74 12.49
C PRO A 21 11.32 6.20 13.71
N GLU A 22 12.56 6.65 13.88
CA GLU A 22 13.37 6.47 15.08
C GLU A 22 13.01 7.52 16.15
N PHE A 23 12.78 8.77 15.72
CA PHE A 23 12.45 9.88 16.60
C PHE A 23 11.03 10.43 16.38
N ASN A 24 10.49 11.11 17.39
CA ASN A 24 9.13 11.66 17.34
C ASN A 24 8.92 12.67 16.20
N PHE A 25 9.93 13.48 15.87
CA PHE A 25 9.82 14.47 14.79
C PHE A 25 9.72 13.82 13.40
N GLU A 26 10.19 12.57 13.25
CA GLU A 26 10.11 11.82 11.99
C GLU A 26 8.71 11.24 11.74
N ARG A 27 7.80 11.40 12.70
CA ARG A 27 6.39 11.03 12.59
C ARG A 27 5.56 12.08 11.85
N ASP A 28 6.10 13.28 11.63
CA ASP A 28 5.41 14.33 10.89
C ASP A 28 5.47 14.05 9.37
N ILE A 29 4.30 13.87 8.76
CA ILE A 29 4.18 13.63 7.32
C ILE A 29 4.71 14.80 6.48
N HIS A 30 4.63 16.05 6.98
CA HIS A 30 5.13 17.22 6.27
C HIS A 30 6.65 17.20 6.20
N ALA A 31 7.32 16.95 7.33
CA ALA A 31 8.77 16.80 7.39
C ALA A 31 9.28 15.65 6.51
N VAL A 32 8.58 14.51 6.51
CA VAL A 32 8.93 13.37 5.63
C VAL A 32 8.75 13.74 4.15
N ARG A 33 7.66 14.42 3.79
CA ARG A 33 7.41 14.87 2.41
C ARG A 33 8.49 15.85 1.94
N GLU A 34 8.86 16.81 2.77
CA GLU A 34 9.95 17.75 2.48
C GLU A 34 11.29 17.01 2.32
N ALA A 35 11.58 16.02 3.16
CA ALA A 35 12.79 15.21 3.02
C ALA A 35 12.80 14.40 1.72
N VAL A 36 11.68 13.78 1.34
CA VAL A 36 11.52 13.05 0.07
C VAL A 36 11.79 13.96 -1.13
N GLN A 37 11.25 15.19 -1.11
CA GLN A 37 11.49 16.19 -2.15
C GLN A 37 12.94 16.66 -2.16
N ARG A 38 13.47 17.10 -1.01
CA ARG A 38 14.83 17.62 -0.86
C ARG A 38 15.91 16.61 -1.21
N LEU A 39 15.65 15.33 -1.01
CA LEU A 39 16.57 14.24 -1.34
C LEU A 39 16.29 13.63 -2.72
N ASP A 40 15.41 14.21 -3.52
CA ASP A 40 15.05 13.70 -4.86
C ASP A 40 14.80 12.19 -4.85
N VAL A 41 13.97 11.71 -3.92
CA VAL A 41 13.62 10.29 -3.81
C VAL A 41 12.62 9.95 -4.92
N PRO A 42 12.99 9.17 -5.94
CA PRO A 42 12.17 9.00 -7.15
C PRO A 42 11.12 7.89 -7.01
N TYR A 43 11.13 7.17 -5.88
CA TYR A 43 10.26 6.02 -5.63
C TYR A 43 9.31 6.29 -4.47
N SER A 44 8.23 5.51 -4.41
CA SER A 44 7.19 5.65 -3.38
C SER A 44 7.75 5.44 -1.97
N VAL A 45 7.28 6.27 -1.03
CA VAL A 45 7.63 6.18 0.39
C VAL A 45 6.36 6.04 1.22
N LEU A 46 6.31 5.00 2.04
CA LEU A 46 5.28 4.74 3.03
C LEU A 46 5.75 5.31 4.38
N GLN A 47 4.87 5.97 5.12
CA GLN A 47 5.15 6.38 6.49
C GLN A 47 4.53 5.39 7.48
N ASP A 48 5.38 4.59 8.13
CA ASP A 48 4.98 3.49 9.02
C ASP A 48 4.97 3.93 10.48
N ASN A 49 4.29 5.04 10.80
CA ASN A 49 4.27 5.59 12.15
C ASN A 49 3.73 4.60 13.21
N GLY A 50 2.90 3.64 12.79
CA GLY A 50 2.33 2.58 13.62
C GLY A 50 3.23 1.36 13.83
N ARG A 51 4.38 1.28 13.14
CA ARG A 51 5.29 0.11 13.15
C ARG A 51 4.61 -1.17 12.62
N GLU A 52 3.57 -1.04 11.79
CA GLU A 52 2.80 -2.18 11.30
C GLU A 52 3.62 -3.00 10.31
N THR A 53 4.15 -2.34 9.27
CA THR A 53 4.99 -3.00 8.25
C THR A 53 6.29 -3.50 8.88
N TRP A 54 6.92 -2.68 9.71
CA TRP A 54 8.12 -3.05 10.45
C TRP A 54 7.95 -4.34 11.26
N ASN A 55 6.84 -4.47 11.99
CA ASN A 55 6.53 -5.68 12.75
C ASN A 55 6.18 -6.87 11.85
N ALA A 56 5.41 -6.64 10.78
CA ALA A 56 5.04 -7.68 9.83
C ALA A 56 6.27 -8.33 9.15
N TYR A 57 7.31 -7.53 8.89
CA TYR A 57 8.59 -8.01 8.36
C TYR A 57 9.55 -8.54 9.42
N ASN A 58 9.12 -8.56 10.69
CA ASN A 58 9.94 -8.87 11.87
C ASN A 58 11.29 -8.12 11.84
N ASN A 59 11.28 -6.85 11.43
CA ASN A 59 12.49 -6.06 11.31
C ASN A 59 12.98 -5.58 12.68
N ARG A 60 14.29 -5.40 12.80
CA ARG A 60 14.98 -4.94 14.02
C ARG A 60 16.10 -3.94 13.74
N PHE A 61 16.33 -3.56 12.48
CA PHE A 61 17.52 -2.81 12.07
C PHE A 61 17.19 -1.67 11.11
N TRP A 62 17.96 -0.60 11.22
CA TRP A 62 18.10 0.42 10.19
C TRP A 62 19.54 0.42 9.64
N PRO A 63 19.75 0.60 8.32
CA PRO A 63 18.76 0.31 7.27
C PRO A 63 18.48 -1.20 7.17
N ALA A 64 17.36 -1.55 6.55
CA ALA A 64 17.04 -2.93 6.20
C ALA A 64 16.50 -2.98 4.77
N LEU A 65 16.95 -3.97 3.99
CA LEU A 65 16.49 -4.22 2.63
C LEU A 65 15.91 -5.62 2.52
N TYR A 66 14.82 -5.72 1.76
CA TYR A 66 14.15 -6.96 1.42
C TYR A 66 13.92 -6.96 -0.08
N LEU A 67 14.36 -8.00 -0.79
CA LEU A 67 13.98 -8.20 -2.19
C LEU A 67 12.88 -9.24 -2.27
N ILE A 68 11.86 -8.92 -3.05
CA ILE A 68 10.67 -9.73 -3.27
C ILE A 68 10.66 -10.11 -4.75
N ASP A 69 10.52 -11.40 -5.05
CA ASP A 69 10.43 -11.86 -6.43
C ASP A 69 9.07 -11.56 -7.06
N LYS A 70 8.96 -11.86 -8.36
CA LYS A 70 7.70 -11.67 -9.11
C LYS A 70 6.56 -12.44 -8.46
N GLN A 71 6.83 -13.56 -7.79
CA GLN A 71 5.87 -14.40 -7.05
C GLN A 71 5.44 -13.83 -5.68
N GLY A 72 5.98 -12.69 -5.27
CA GLY A 72 5.68 -12.09 -3.97
C GLY A 72 6.43 -12.73 -2.80
N ARG A 73 7.47 -13.54 -3.05
CA ARG A 73 8.25 -14.20 -2.01
C ARG A 73 9.47 -13.37 -1.66
N ILE A 74 9.82 -13.28 -0.38
CA ILE A 74 11.07 -12.64 0.04
C ILE A 74 12.23 -13.57 -0.30
N ARG A 75 13.17 -13.09 -1.12
CA ARG A 75 14.31 -13.87 -1.63
C ARG A 75 15.66 -13.40 -1.11
N TYR A 76 15.70 -12.16 -0.61
CA TYR A 76 16.91 -11.57 -0.07
C TYR A 76 16.55 -10.68 1.11
N ARG A 77 17.43 -10.67 2.13
CA ARG A 77 17.36 -9.75 3.27
C ARG A 77 18.77 -9.24 3.56
N HIS A 78 18.91 -7.94 3.77
CA HIS A 78 20.15 -7.34 4.26
C HIS A 78 19.83 -6.34 5.37
N PHE A 79 20.58 -6.44 6.46
CA PHE A 79 20.48 -5.56 7.62
C PHE A 79 21.79 -4.80 7.78
N GLY A 80 21.68 -3.51 8.08
CA GLY A 80 22.81 -2.61 8.14
C GLY A 80 23.20 -2.03 6.78
N GLU A 81 24.16 -1.12 6.80
CA GLU A 81 24.69 -0.49 5.61
C GLU A 81 25.67 -1.41 4.85
N GLY A 82 25.73 -1.28 3.53
CA GLY A 82 26.71 -1.92 2.68
C GLY A 82 26.13 -3.00 1.77
N ARG A 83 26.99 -3.97 1.40
CA ARG A 83 26.68 -5.08 0.47
C ARG A 83 26.02 -4.63 -0.83
N TYR A 84 26.42 -3.48 -1.35
CA TYR A 84 25.79 -2.88 -2.52
C TYR A 84 25.92 -3.77 -3.76
N GLU A 85 27.11 -4.30 -4.04
CA GLU A 85 27.34 -5.21 -5.17
C GLU A 85 26.52 -6.51 -5.05
N GLN A 86 26.49 -7.12 -3.87
CA GLN A 86 25.72 -8.35 -3.65
C GLN A 86 24.22 -8.11 -3.76
N THR A 87 23.74 -6.97 -3.26
CA THR A 87 22.32 -6.58 -3.37
C THR A 87 21.97 -6.34 -4.83
N GLU A 88 22.82 -5.64 -5.58
CA GLU A 88 22.59 -5.40 -7.00
C GLU A 88 22.59 -6.71 -7.81
N GLN A 89 23.51 -7.63 -7.53
CA GLN A 89 23.51 -8.92 -8.18
C GLN A 89 22.21 -9.69 -7.91
N ALA A 90 21.74 -9.68 -6.65
CA ALA A 90 20.45 -10.29 -6.31
C ALA A 90 19.27 -9.63 -7.06
N ILE A 91 19.27 -8.30 -7.21
CA ILE A 91 18.28 -7.58 -8.04
C ILE A 91 18.33 -8.10 -9.48
N ARG A 92 19.52 -8.17 -10.09
CA ARG A 92 19.68 -8.65 -11.48
C ARG A 92 19.20 -10.09 -11.64
N ASP A 93 19.45 -10.95 -10.66
CA ASP A 93 19.01 -12.34 -10.69
C ASP A 93 17.49 -12.43 -10.65
N LEU A 94 16.83 -11.69 -9.75
CA LEU A 94 15.36 -11.67 -9.65
C LEU A 94 14.68 -11.03 -10.87
N LEU A 95 15.30 -10.04 -11.51
CA LEU A 95 14.76 -9.44 -12.73
C LEU A 95 14.70 -10.44 -13.90
N ARG A 96 15.64 -11.39 -13.97
CA ARG A 96 15.67 -12.45 -14.98
C ARG A 96 14.66 -13.56 -14.74
N GLU A 97 14.13 -13.70 -13.53
CA GLU A 97 13.10 -14.71 -13.22
C GLU A 97 11.81 -14.41 -13.99
N THR A 98 11.04 -15.45 -14.33
CA THR A 98 9.76 -15.30 -15.01
C THR A 98 8.62 -15.20 -14.01
N TRP A 99 7.57 -14.46 -14.38
CA TRP A 99 6.27 -14.55 -13.73
C TRP A 99 5.52 -15.72 -14.36
N ASP A 100 5.00 -16.64 -13.54
CA ASP A 100 4.32 -17.86 -13.99
C ASP A 100 2.83 -17.66 -14.28
N GLY A 101 2.33 -16.42 -14.22
CA GLY A 101 0.95 -16.09 -14.54
C GLY A 101 -0.04 -16.38 -13.40
N ALA A 102 0.39 -16.99 -12.30
CA ALA A 102 -0.47 -17.26 -11.16
C ALA A 102 -0.70 -15.96 -10.38
N ALA A 103 -1.86 -15.32 -10.57
CA ALA A 103 -2.25 -14.13 -9.82
C ALA A 103 -1.89 -14.30 -8.34
N SER A 104 -1.06 -13.40 -7.79
CA SER A 104 -0.80 -13.40 -6.35
C SER A 104 -2.15 -13.32 -5.63
N PRO A 105 -2.36 -14.06 -4.53
CA PRO A 105 -3.58 -13.91 -3.73
C PRO A 105 -3.76 -12.48 -3.18
N ALA A 106 -2.73 -11.62 -3.28
CA ALA A 106 -2.76 -10.21 -2.95
C ALA A 106 -3.20 -9.27 -4.10
N SER A 107 -3.45 -9.77 -5.32
CA SER A 107 -3.61 -8.93 -6.52
C SER A 107 -5.05 -8.59 -6.91
N ALA A 108 -6.05 -8.99 -6.13
CA ALA A 108 -7.38 -8.40 -6.25
C ALA A 108 -7.60 -7.49 -5.04
N LEU A 109 -6.93 -6.33 -5.01
CA LEU A 109 -7.51 -5.23 -4.25
C LEU A 109 -8.90 -5.04 -4.86
N PRO A 110 -9.99 -5.22 -4.08
CA PRO A 110 -11.32 -4.95 -4.61
C PRO A 110 -11.31 -3.52 -5.13
N PRO A 111 -11.87 -3.28 -6.33
CA PRO A 111 -11.86 -1.96 -6.93
C PRO A 111 -12.37 -0.94 -5.92
N GLY A 112 -11.70 0.21 -5.91
CA GLY A 112 -12.09 1.31 -5.07
C GLY A 112 -13.52 1.75 -5.39
N LEU A 113 -14.25 2.15 -4.36
CA LEU A 113 -15.63 2.62 -4.48
C LEU A 113 -15.63 4.15 -4.50
N ASN A 114 -16.12 4.73 -5.58
CA ASN A 114 -16.29 6.18 -5.75
C ASN A 114 -17.78 6.54 -5.69
N PRO A 115 -18.23 7.26 -4.66
CA PRO A 115 -19.59 7.77 -4.59
C PRO A 115 -19.86 8.77 -5.72
N THR A 116 -21.03 8.70 -6.35
CA THR A 116 -21.47 9.70 -7.33
C THR A 116 -22.05 10.95 -6.68
N ASP A 117 -22.45 10.87 -5.40
CA ASP A 117 -22.90 11.96 -4.53
C ASP A 117 -22.53 11.65 -3.06
N ILE A 118 -22.88 12.51 -2.11
CA ILE A 118 -22.74 12.25 -0.66
C ILE A 118 -23.68 11.11 -0.27
N LEU A 119 -23.10 9.99 0.20
CA LEU A 119 -23.86 8.80 0.58
C LEU A 119 -23.89 8.57 2.08
N LYS A 120 -25.04 8.10 2.55
CA LYS A 120 -25.24 7.62 3.92
C LYS A 120 -24.63 6.24 4.09
N VAL A 121 -23.67 6.13 5.00
CA VAL A 121 -23.15 4.84 5.46
C VAL A 121 -24.12 4.29 6.49
N ARG A 122 -24.59 3.07 6.29
CA ARG A 122 -25.58 2.41 7.15
C ARG A 122 -24.98 1.23 7.91
N SER A 123 -25.57 0.87 9.04
CA SER A 123 -25.15 -0.28 9.85
C SER A 123 -25.48 -1.65 9.23
N GLY A 124 -26.27 -1.70 8.15
CA GLY A 124 -26.60 -2.91 7.41
C GLY A 124 -27.09 -2.63 5.99
N PRO A 125 -27.27 -3.68 5.16
CA PRO A 125 -27.58 -3.58 3.73
C PRO A 125 -29.07 -3.26 3.52
N GLY A 126 -29.45 -1.99 3.69
CA GLY A 126 -30.81 -1.55 3.45
C GLY A 126 -31.13 -0.17 4.01
N VAL A 127 -32.16 0.46 3.47
CA VAL A 127 -32.57 1.81 3.89
C VAL A 127 -33.17 1.89 5.30
N GLY A 128 -33.52 0.74 5.91
CA GLY A 128 -34.04 0.64 7.27
C GLY A 128 -32.98 0.63 8.37
N TYR A 129 -31.70 0.49 8.03
CA TYR A 129 -30.60 0.46 9.00
C TYR A 129 -30.16 1.86 9.42
N GLU A 130 -29.65 1.98 10.64
CA GLU A 130 -29.13 3.22 11.22
C GLU A 130 -28.04 3.85 10.34
N ILE A 131 -28.07 5.17 10.20
CA ILE A 131 -27.01 5.93 9.52
C ILE A 131 -25.87 6.13 10.52
N ILE A 132 -24.69 5.61 10.18
CA ILE A 132 -23.50 5.64 11.03
C ILE A 132 -22.39 6.55 10.48
N GLY A 133 -22.61 7.19 9.33
CA GLY A 133 -21.65 8.11 8.73
C GLY A 133 -22.08 8.61 7.36
N LEU A 134 -21.20 9.42 6.77
CA LEU A 134 -21.33 9.94 5.41
C LEU A 134 -20.01 9.73 4.67
N ILE A 135 -20.10 9.44 3.37
CA ILE A 135 -18.96 9.44 2.45
C ILE A 135 -19.23 10.39 1.30
N SER A 136 -18.18 10.99 0.73
CA SER A 136 -18.30 12.04 -0.28
C SER A 136 -17.63 11.65 -1.60
N PRO A 137 -18.08 12.19 -2.74
CA PRO A 137 -17.39 12.03 -4.02
C PRO A 137 -15.96 12.59 -3.97
N GLY A 138 -15.09 12.07 -4.83
CA GLY A 138 -13.69 12.51 -4.94
C GLY A 138 -12.71 11.77 -4.02
N GLU A 139 -13.22 10.93 -3.12
CA GLU A 139 -12.44 10.00 -2.32
C GLU A 139 -12.71 8.55 -2.76
N VAL A 140 -11.65 7.73 -2.78
CA VAL A 140 -11.75 6.30 -3.10
C VAL A 140 -11.90 5.51 -1.80
N TYR A 141 -13.03 4.83 -1.62
CA TYR A 141 -13.29 4.02 -0.43
C TYR A 141 -13.00 2.55 -0.69
N ARG A 142 -12.41 1.87 0.31
CA ARG A 142 -12.13 0.44 0.20
C ARG A 142 -13.40 -0.39 0.42
N ARG A 143 -13.78 -1.18 -0.59
CA ARG A 143 -14.84 -2.19 -0.49
C ARG A 143 -14.31 -3.47 0.15
N HIS A 144 -15.12 -4.09 0.99
CA HIS A 144 -14.82 -5.34 1.69
C HIS A 144 -15.80 -6.47 1.33
N GLY A 145 -16.80 -6.19 0.50
CA GLY A 145 -17.78 -7.16 0.04
C GLY A 145 -19.04 -6.47 -0.47
N GLU A 146 -20.04 -7.26 -0.81
CA GLU A 146 -21.37 -6.77 -1.20
C GLU A 146 -22.41 -7.76 -0.73
N GLN A 147 -23.57 -7.22 -0.38
CA GLN A 147 -24.71 -7.98 0.07
C GLN A 147 -25.96 -7.25 -0.39
N ASP A 148 -26.82 -7.94 -1.15
CA ASP A 148 -28.13 -7.44 -1.58
C ASP A 148 -28.08 -6.09 -2.31
N GLY A 149 -27.05 -5.85 -3.13
CA GLY A 149 -26.84 -4.58 -3.84
C GLY A 149 -26.24 -3.45 -2.99
N TRP A 150 -25.78 -3.75 -1.77
CA TRP A 150 -25.07 -2.81 -0.91
C TRP A 150 -23.60 -3.18 -0.79
N HIS A 151 -22.71 -2.22 -1.03
CA HIS A 151 -21.27 -2.42 -0.83
C HIS A 151 -20.91 -2.22 0.63
N ARG A 152 -20.19 -3.21 1.16
CA ARG A 152 -19.62 -3.18 2.50
C ARG A 152 -18.31 -2.41 2.48
N ILE A 153 -18.18 -1.44 3.37
CA ILE A 153 -17.01 -0.59 3.53
C ILE A 153 -16.57 -0.55 5.00
N ARG A 154 -15.34 -0.09 5.25
CA ARG A 154 -14.88 0.26 6.60
C ARG A 154 -14.88 1.77 6.75
N HIS A 155 -15.68 2.29 7.68
CA HIS A 155 -15.79 3.72 7.96
C HIS A 155 -15.54 3.97 9.45
N GLN A 156 -14.58 4.83 9.78
CA GLN A 156 -14.19 5.16 11.15
C GLN A 156 -13.94 3.92 12.04
N GLY A 157 -13.29 2.90 11.46
CA GLY A 157 -12.96 1.65 12.17
C GLY A 157 -14.10 0.63 12.26
N ARG A 158 -15.35 1.00 11.93
CA ARG A 158 -16.55 0.15 11.96
C ARG A 158 -16.93 -0.35 10.56
N GLU A 159 -17.64 -1.47 10.51
CA GLU A 159 -18.26 -1.96 9.27
C GLU A 159 -19.50 -1.13 8.95
N GLY A 160 -19.67 -0.76 7.68
CA GLY A 160 -20.82 -0.03 7.18
C GLY A 160 -21.17 -0.39 5.74
N TYR A 161 -22.35 0.02 5.30
CA TYR A 161 -22.93 -0.36 4.02
C TYR A 161 -23.40 0.89 3.26
N VAL A 162 -23.12 0.93 1.96
CA VAL A 162 -23.57 2.00 1.05
C VAL A 162 -24.28 1.38 -0.16
N SER A 163 -25.28 2.08 -0.69
CA SER A 163 -26.07 1.57 -1.81
C SER A 163 -25.21 1.49 -3.08
N GLY A 164 -25.29 0.36 -3.79
CA GLY A 164 -24.60 0.13 -5.06
C GLY A 164 -25.08 1.00 -6.21
N ASP A 165 -26.31 1.49 -6.13
CA ASP A 165 -26.91 2.31 -7.19
C ASP A 165 -26.22 3.67 -7.38
N TYR A 166 -25.47 4.12 -6.36
CA TYR A 166 -24.86 5.45 -6.32
C TYR A 166 -23.34 5.41 -6.25
N VAL A 167 -22.73 4.31 -6.66
CA VAL A 167 -21.27 4.16 -6.62
C VAL A 167 -20.73 3.66 -7.96
N THR A 168 -19.51 4.08 -8.27
CA THR A 168 -18.74 3.57 -9.40
C THR A 168 -17.50 2.86 -8.89
N LEU A 169 -17.09 1.80 -9.60
CA LEU A 169 -15.90 1.03 -9.27
C LEU A 169 -14.72 1.59 -10.07
N SER A 170 -13.68 2.04 -9.38
CA SER A 170 -12.38 2.37 -9.99
C SER A 170 -11.51 1.12 -10.03
N GLY A 171 -11.11 0.72 -11.24
CA GLY A 171 -10.11 -0.31 -11.50
C GLY A 171 -8.68 0.19 -11.39
#